data_AF-A0A4Q4YS82-F1
#
_entry.id   AF-A0A4Q4YS82-F1
#
_cell.length_a   1.000
_cell.length_b   1.000
_cell.length_c   1.000
_cell.angle_alpha   90.00
_cell.angle_beta   90.00
_cell.angle_gamma   90.00
#
_symmetry.space_group_name_H-M   'P 1'
#
loop_
_entity.id
_entity.type
_entity.pdbx_description
1 polymer ?
#
loop_
_entity_poly.entity_id
_entity_poly.type
_entity_poly.pdbx_seq_one_letter_code
_entity_poly.pdbx_strand_id
1 'polypeptide(L)'
;MKVFAKLSGEGVEKNTYLDWKYFDFKLSEENRLRGSDNWEMWKTAFWVALMAIGYRDGDSAKLSRIDEAKLAAAVVANVKEGPVAVATGLTRGTEMIKASERLYGTKGIDQKMDLWTQLQFVKLEKKTALDHVIGFKNLVRRCNEVDMPVDARQQVTIS
;
A
#
# COMPACT_ATOMS: atom_id res chain seq x y z
N MET A 1 36.68 -13.82 -53.60
CA MET A 1 36.37 -12.91 -52.46
C MET A 1 34.98 -13.29 -51.95
N LYS A 2 34.87 -13.87 -50.75
CA LYS A 2 33.57 -14.15 -50.11
C LYS A 2 33.29 -13.01 -49.12
N VAL A 3 32.34 -12.14 -49.45
CA VAL A 3 31.85 -11.11 -48.52
C VAL A 3 30.73 -11.75 -47.71
N PHE A 4 31.00 -12.04 -46.44
CA PHE A 4 29.96 -12.38 -45.47
C PHE A 4 29.33 -11.07 -45.00
N ALA A 5 28.10 -10.82 -45.43
CA ALA A 5 27.28 -9.77 -44.85
C ALA A 5 27.00 -10.14 -43.39
N LYS A 6 27.58 -9.35 -42.48
CA LYS A 6 27.29 -9.42 -41.05
C LYS A 6 25.91 -8.78 -40.87
N LEU A 7 24.89 -9.60 -40.62
CA LEU A 7 23.59 -9.13 -40.16
C LEU A 7 23.83 -8.40 -38.83
N SER A 8 23.78 -7.07 -38.87
CA SER A 8 23.62 -6.27 -37.66
C SER A 8 22.30 -6.71 -37.03
N GLY A 9 22.36 -7.35 -35.87
CA GLY A 9 21.16 -7.64 -35.09
C GLY A 9 20.41 -6.33 -34.90
N GLU A 10 19.29 -6.21 -35.61
CA GLU A 10 18.32 -5.14 -35.42
C GLU A 10 17.98 -5.11 -33.92
N GLY A 11 18.14 -3.92 -33.32
CA GLY A 11 17.83 -3.73 -31.92
C GLY A 11 16.38 -4.13 -31.68
N VAL A 12 16.18 -5.16 -30.85
CA VAL A 12 14.86 -5.56 -30.40
C VAL A 12 14.22 -4.33 -29.75
N GLU A 13 13.24 -3.75 -30.42
CA GLU A 13 12.48 -2.62 -29.92
C GLU A 13 11.92 -3.03 -28.55
N LYS A 14 12.42 -2.38 -27.49
CA LYS A 14 12.08 -2.78 -26.12
C LYS A 14 10.64 -2.35 -25.87
N ASN A 15 9.70 -3.29 -26.01
CA ASN A 15 8.26 -3.07 -25.83
C ASN A 15 7.86 -2.69 -24.39
N THR A 16 8.82 -2.66 -23.46
CA THR A 16 8.64 -2.31 -22.05
C THR A 16 9.68 -1.30 -21.61
N TYR A 17 9.27 -0.34 -20.79
CA TYR A 17 10.14 0.61 -20.11
C TYR A 17 10.95 -0.10 -19.01
N LEU A 18 10.31 -1.00 -18.27
CA LEU A 18 10.91 -1.68 -17.12
C LEU A 18 11.59 -3.00 -17.50
N ASP A 19 12.58 -3.41 -16.70
CA ASP A 19 13.29 -4.68 -16.88
C ASP A 19 12.60 -5.83 -16.11
N TRP A 20 11.44 -6.23 -16.62
CA TRP A 20 10.62 -7.27 -16.01
C TRP A 20 11.30 -8.64 -15.86
N LYS A 21 12.43 -8.88 -16.54
CA LYS A 21 13.21 -10.11 -16.37
C LYS A 21 13.67 -10.29 -14.92
N TYR A 22 13.90 -9.19 -14.20
CA TYR A 22 14.40 -9.20 -12.83
C TYR A 22 13.31 -8.93 -11.78
N PHE A 23 12.03 -8.94 -12.19
CA PHE A 23 10.93 -8.71 -11.26
C PHE A 23 10.47 -10.01 -10.60
N ASP A 24 10.87 -10.20 -9.34
CA ASP A 24 10.50 -11.34 -8.48
C ASP A 24 9.71 -10.87 -7.24
N PHE A 25 8.78 -9.94 -7.42
CA PHE A 25 7.99 -9.49 -6.28
C PHE A 25 6.89 -10.49 -5.93
N LYS A 26 7.12 -11.26 -4.88
CA LYS A 26 6.14 -12.19 -4.33
C LYS A 26 6.17 -12.19 -2.81
N LEU A 27 5.09 -11.70 -2.21
CA LEU A 27 4.88 -11.75 -0.77
C LEU A 27 4.33 -13.12 -0.35
N SER A 28 4.69 -13.54 0.86
CA SER A 28 4.01 -14.66 1.53
C SER A 28 2.53 -14.31 1.76
N GLU A 29 1.68 -15.33 1.90
CA GLU A 29 0.23 -15.17 2.13
C GLU A 29 -0.09 -14.24 3.32
N GLU A 30 0.73 -14.29 4.37
CA GLU A 30 0.61 -13.46 5.57
C GLU A 30 0.87 -11.97 5.30
N ASN A 31 1.75 -11.67 4.34
CA ASN A 31 2.23 -10.33 4.03
C ASN A 31 1.49 -9.67 2.85
N ARG A 32 0.65 -10.40 2.12
CA ARG A 32 -0.20 -9.82 1.07
C ARG A 32 -1.09 -8.70 1.61
N LEU A 33 -1.45 -7.75 0.74
CA LEU A 33 -2.30 -6.62 1.11
C LEU A 33 -3.64 -7.15 1.65
N ARG A 34 -3.97 -6.77 2.89
CA ARG A 34 -5.20 -7.20 3.57
C ARG A 34 -6.12 -6.02 3.94
N GLY A 35 -5.61 -4.80 3.94
CA GLY A 35 -6.39 -3.59 4.17
C GLY A 35 -5.52 -2.38 4.51
N SER A 36 -6.11 -1.41 5.22
CA SER A 36 -5.40 -0.21 5.69
C SER A 36 -4.30 -0.50 6.70
N ASP A 37 -4.42 -1.60 7.43
CA ASP A 37 -3.51 -1.99 8.51
C ASP A 37 -2.12 -2.42 8.03
N ASN A 38 -1.98 -2.91 6.79
CA ASN A 38 -0.68 -3.24 6.21
C ASN A 38 -0.38 -2.52 4.89
N TRP A 39 -1.15 -1.48 4.56
CA TRP A 39 -1.00 -0.71 3.32
C TRP A 39 0.40 -0.14 3.14
N GLU A 40 0.93 0.60 4.12
CA GLU A 40 2.22 1.28 4.00
C GLU A 40 3.40 0.30 3.88
N MET A 41 3.34 -0.82 4.62
CA MET A 41 4.32 -1.90 4.49
C MET A 41 4.27 -2.51 3.08
N TRP A 42 3.08 -2.87 2.62
CA TRP A 42 2.88 -3.48 1.31
C TRP A 42 3.34 -2.55 0.18
N LYS A 43 2.92 -1.27 0.23
CA LYS A 43 3.27 -0.21 -0.73
C LYS A 43 4.79 -0.01 -0.78
N THR A 44 5.43 0.06 0.38
CA THR A 44 6.89 0.22 0.46
C THR A 44 7.62 -0.95 -0.20
N ALA A 45 7.27 -2.20 0.15
CA ALA A 45 7.89 -3.39 -0.43
C ALA A 45 7.69 -3.46 -1.95
N PHE A 46 6.48 -3.14 -2.41
CA PHE A 46 6.13 -3.10 -3.82
C PHE A 46 6.94 -2.05 -4.59
N TRP A 47 7.09 -0.84 -4.06
CA TRP A 47 7.91 0.21 -4.69
C TRP A 47 9.39 -0.14 -4.75
N VAL A 48 9.94 -0.73 -3.68
CA VAL A 48 11.34 -1.20 -3.68
C VAL A 48 11.59 -2.22 -4.80
N ALA A 49 10.65 -3.15 -5.01
CA ALA A 49 10.76 -4.13 -6.09
C ALA A 49 10.68 -3.49 -7.48
N LEU A 50 9.85 -2.46 -7.66
CA LEU A 50 9.79 -1.72 -8.91
C LEU A 50 11.06 -0.90 -9.17
N MET A 51 11.63 -0.29 -8.13
CA MET A 51 12.90 0.43 -8.24
C MET A 51 14.05 -0.49 -8.66
N ALA A 52 14.05 -1.74 -8.18
CA ALA A 52 15.04 -2.74 -8.57
C ALA A 52 15.02 -3.07 -10.08
N ILE A 53 13.89 -2.89 -10.76
CA ILE A 53 13.75 -3.10 -12.21
C ILE A 53 13.75 -1.81 -13.04
N GLY A 54 14.15 -0.70 -12.42
CA GLY A 54 14.40 0.57 -13.10
C GLY A 54 13.29 1.61 -13.00
N TYR A 55 12.23 1.38 -12.23
CA TYR A 55 11.19 2.39 -11.99
C TYR A 55 11.73 3.51 -11.07
N ARG A 56 11.42 4.77 -11.39
CA ARG A 56 11.73 5.94 -10.56
C ARG A 56 10.47 6.74 -10.28
N ASP A 57 10.55 7.60 -9.27
CA ASP A 57 9.44 8.48 -8.97
C ASP A 57 9.09 9.38 -10.18
N GLY A 58 7.80 9.49 -10.47
CA GLY A 58 7.28 10.17 -11.67
C GLY A 58 7.32 9.36 -12.98
N ASP A 59 7.81 8.12 -12.99
CA ASP A 59 7.90 7.32 -14.23
C ASP A 59 6.55 6.74 -14.72
N SER A 60 5.45 6.98 -14.00
CA SER A 60 4.13 6.43 -14.38
C SER A 60 3.72 6.79 -15.81
N ALA A 61 4.13 7.96 -16.32
CA ALA A 61 3.83 8.40 -17.68
C ALA A 61 4.68 7.70 -18.76
N LYS A 62 5.78 7.04 -18.36
CA LYS A 62 6.72 6.33 -19.25
C LYS A 62 6.36 4.86 -19.41
N LEU A 63 5.47 4.33 -18.57
CA LEU A 63 5.05 2.94 -18.62
C LEU A 63 4.33 2.63 -19.94
N SER A 64 4.79 1.59 -20.62
CA SER A 64 4.09 1.06 -21.79
C SER A 64 2.81 0.35 -21.37
N ARG A 65 1.95 0.03 -22.34
CA ARG A 65 0.75 -0.79 -22.08
C ARG A 65 1.11 -2.16 -21.48
N ILE A 66 2.25 -2.72 -21.88
CA ILE A 66 2.74 -4.01 -21.35
C ILE A 66 3.24 -3.84 -19.92
N ASP A 67 3.93 -2.74 -19.61
CA ASP A 67 4.32 -2.44 -18.23
C ASP A 67 3.11 -2.32 -17.31
N GLU A 68 2.07 -1.58 -17.75
CA GLU A 68 0.83 -1.41 -16.98
C GLU A 68 0.10 -2.73 -16.72
N ALA A 69 0.06 -3.64 -17.70
CA ALA A 69 -0.55 -4.95 -17.56
C ALA A 69 0.25 -5.87 -16.63
N LYS A 70 1.58 -5.88 -16.75
CA LYS A 70 2.45 -6.66 -15.85
C LYS A 70 2.40 -6.13 -14.42
N LEU A 71 2.33 -4.81 -14.27
CA LEU A 71 2.13 -4.14 -13.00
C LEU A 71 0.77 -4.53 -12.37
N ALA A 72 -0.30 -4.53 -13.16
CA ALA A 72 -1.62 -4.99 -12.71
C ALA A 72 -1.59 -6.46 -12.24
N ALA A 73 -0.95 -7.34 -13.00
CA ALA A 73 -0.79 -8.74 -12.61
C ALA A 73 -0.01 -8.90 -11.29
N ALA A 74 1.06 -8.11 -11.11
CA ALA A 74 1.85 -8.10 -9.88
C ALA A 74 1.04 -7.62 -8.67
N VAL A 75 0.20 -6.60 -8.84
CA VAL A 75 -0.74 -6.14 -7.80
C VAL A 75 -1.69 -7.27 -7.44
N VAL A 76 -2.43 -7.83 -8.41
CA VAL A 76 -3.42 -8.90 -8.17
C VAL A 76 -2.79 -10.12 -7.48
N ALA A 77 -1.59 -10.52 -7.86
CA ALA A 77 -0.89 -11.66 -7.25
C ALA A 77 -0.47 -11.44 -5.78
N ASN A 78 -0.40 -10.19 -5.33
CA ASN A 78 0.11 -9.83 -4.00
C ASN A 78 -0.95 -9.21 -3.09
N VAL A 79 -2.23 -9.39 -3.41
CA VAL A 79 -3.38 -8.84 -2.69
C VAL A 79 -4.31 -9.98 -2.27
N LYS A 80 -4.95 -9.88 -1.10
CA LYS A 80 -5.93 -10.88 -0.64
C LYS A 80 -7.29 -10.70 -1.34
N GLU A 81 -8.14 -11.72 -1.28
CA GLU A 81 -9.46 -11.76 -1.94
C GLU A 81 -10.32 -10.53 -1.62
N GLY A 82 -10.42 -10.11 -0.36
CA GLY A 82 -11.18 -8.92 0.01
C GLY A 82 -10.69 -7.65 -0.69
N PRO A 83 -9.41 -7.27 -0.53
CA PRO A 83 -8.86 -6.10 -1.20
C PRO A 83 -8.74 -6.20 -2.73
N VAL A 84 -8.78 -7.40 -3.34
CA VAL A 84 -8.74 -7.54 -4.81
C VAL A 84 -9.96 -6.89 -5.48
N ALA A 85 -11.09 -6.78 -4.78
CA ALA A 85 -12.30 -6.12 -5.25
C ALA A 85 -12.05 -4.65 -5.65
N VAL A 86 -11.06 -3.99 -5.04
CA VAL A 86 -10.65 -2.61 -5.34
C VAL A 86 -10.02 -2.50 -6.73
N ALA A 87 -9.41 -3.58 -7.20
CA ALA A 87 -8.78 -3.68 -8.51
C ALA A 87 -9.75 -4.20 -9.60
N THR A 88 -10.94 -4.66 -9.22
CA THR A 88 -11.91 -5.25 -10.16
C THR A 88 -12.34 -4.22 -11.21
N GLY A 89 -12.26 -4.62 -12.49
CA GLY A 89 -12.60 -3.78 -13.62
C GLY A 89 -11.49 -2.81 -14.07
N LEU A 90 -10.40 -2.69 -13.31
CA LEU A 90 -9.22 -1.95 -13.71
C LEU A 90 -8.28 -2.85 -14.51
N THR A 91 -7.61 -2.28 -15.52
CA THR A 91 -6.66 -3.01 -16.37
C THR A 91 -5.23 -2.46 -16.28
N ARG A 92 -5.06 -1.30 -15.64
CA ARG A 92 -3.77 -0.62 -15.48
C ARG A 92 -3.30 -0.72 -14.04
N GLY A 93 -2.09 -1.21 -13.83
CA GLY A 93 -1.52 -1.37 -12.50
C GLY A 93 -1.42 -0.05 -11.73
N THR A 94 -1.12 1.06 -12.42
CA THR A 94 -1.07 2.38 -11.77
C THR A 94 -2.43 2.84 -11.25
N GLU A 95 -3.51 2.49 -11.94
CA GLU A 95 -4.88 2.78 -11.50
C GLU A 95 -5.26 1.92 -10.29
N MET A 96 -4.88 0.64 -10.28
CA MET A 96 -5.10 -0.25 -9.13
C MET A 96 -4.39 0.25 -7.87
N ILE A 97 -3.13 0.70 -8.00
CA ILE A 97 -2.36 1.27 -6.88
C ILE A 97 -3.01 2.56 -6.39
N LYS A 98 -3.43 3.46 -7.29
CA LYS A 98 -4.14 4.69 -6.91
C LYS A 98 -5.47 4.41 -6.23
N ALA A 99 -6.24 3.43 -6.69
CA ALA A 99 -7.49 3.02 -6.06
C ALA A 99 -7.24 2.47 -4.64
N SER A 100 -6.19 1.66 -4.49
CA SER A 100 -5.77 1.11 -3.20
C SER A 100 -5.30 2.21 -2.24
N GLU A 101 -4.51 3.19 -2.70
CA GLU A 101 -4.09 4.37 -1.91
C GLU A 101 -5.30 5.16 -1.40
N ARG A 102 -6.29 5.40 -2.27
CA ARG A 102 -7.51 6.13 -1.90
C ARG A 102 -8.40 5.37 -0.92
N LEU A 103 -8.29 4.05 -0.86
CA LEU A 103 -9.13 3.25 0.03
C LEU A 103 -8.42 2.91 1.33
N TYR A 104 -7.13 2.65 1.28
CA TYR A 104 -6.35 2.12 2.40
C TYR A 104 -5.35 3.12 2.98
N GLY A 105 -4.82 4.03 2.16
CA GLY A 105 -3.92 5.10 2.61
C GLY A 105 -4.67 6.21 3.37
N THR A 106 -5.72 6.78 2.77
CA THR A 106 -6.52 7.85 3.41
C THR A 106 -7.36 7.36 4.59
N LYS A 107 -7.96 6.16 4.51
CA LYS A 107 -8.74 5.62 5.63
C LYS A 107 -7.89 5.35 6.87
N GLY A 108 -6.62 4.99 6.72
CA GLY A 108 -5.71 4.87 7.86
C GLY A 108 -5.51 6.22 8.57
N ILE A 109 -5.42 7.32 7.82
CA ILE A 109 -5.29 8.67 8.37
C ILE A 109 -6.59 9.14 9.03
N ASP A 110 -7.74 8.93 8.37
CA ASP A 110 -9.05 9.31 8.91
C ASP A 110 -9.38 8.53 10.18
N GLN A 111 -9.07 7.22 10.23
CA GLN A 111 -9.23 6.40 11.43
C GLN A 111 -8.31 6.87 12.57
N LYS A 112 -7.07 7.28 12.27
CA LYS A 112 -6.16 7.88 13.26
C LYS A 112 -6.73 9.21 13.78
N MET A 113 -7.24 10.08 12.91
CA MET A 113 -7.82 11.37 13.31
C MET A 113 -9.12 11.22 14.10
N ASP A 114 -10.00 10.29 13.72
CA ASP A 114 -11.23 9.97 14.45
C ASP A 114 -10.90 9.40 15.83
N LEU A 115 -9.95 8.47 15.92
CA LEU A 115 -9.51 7.92 17.21
C LEU A 115 -8.86 8.98 18.09
N TRP A 116 -8.02 9.84 17.51
CA TRP A 116 -7.44 10.99 18.21
C TRP A 116 -8.53 11.92 18.76
N THR A 117 -9.55 12.24 17.95
CA THR A 117 -10.70 13.05 18.37
C THR A 117 -11.45 12.38 19.53
N GLN A 118 -11.72 11.08 19.43
CA GLN A 118 -12.37 10.31 20.51
C GLN A 118 -11.56 10.34 21.81
N LEU A 119 -10.22 10.22 21.73
CA LEU A 119 -9.33 10.29 22.90
C LEU A 119 -9.30 11.70 23.50
N GLN A 120 -9.23 12.74 22.68
CA GLN A 120 -9.20 14.13 23.12
C GLN A 120 -10.49 14.54 23.84
N PHE A 121 -11.62 14.00 23.41
CA PHE A 121 -12.94 14.36 23.93
C PHE A 121 -13.57 13.29 24.83
N VAL A 122 -12.82 12.26 25.24
CA VAL A 122 -13.31 11.27 26.20
C VAL A 122 -13.59 11.99 27.52
N LYS A 123 -14.87 12.02 27.94
CA LYS A 123 -15.30 12.64 29.19
C LYS A 123 -15.86 11.57 30.12
N LEU A 124 -15.75 11.82 31.42
CA LEU A 124 -16.48 11.06 32.43
C LEU A 124 -17.97 11.43 32.30
N GLU A 125 -18.69 10.73 31.42
CA GLU A 125 -20.15 10.78 31.44
C GLU A 125 -20.68 10.06 32.68
N LYS A 126 -21.88 10.40 33.15
CA LYS A 126 -22.47 9.96 34.45
C LYS A 126 -22.72 8.45 34.62
N LYS A 127 -22.21 7.61 33.70
CA LYS A 127 -22.10 6.17 33.86
C LYS A 127 -20.80 5.88 34.62
N THR A 128 -20.71 4.77 35.35
CA THR A 128 -19.76 4.62 36.45
C THR A 128 -18.29 4.86 36.07
N ALA A 129 -17.44 5.20 37.04
CA ALA A 129 -15.99 5.36 36.80
C ALA A 129 -15.35 4.10 36.16
N LEU A 130 -15.90 2.92 36.44
CA LEU A 130 -15.48 1.67 35.81
C LEU A 130 -15.81 1.64 34.31
N ASP A 131 -17.01 2.06 33.91
CA ASP A 131 -17.42 2.13 32.50
C ASP A 131 -16.51 3.08 31.70
N HIS A 132 -16.16 4.21 32.31
CA HIS A 132 -15.24 5.17 31.71
C HIS A 132 -13.83 4.59 31.51
N VAL A 133 -13.28 3.92 32.54
CA VAL A 133 -11.97 3.25 32.44
C VAL A 133 -11.96 2.15 31.37
N ILE A 134 -13.05 1.38 31.27
CA ILE A 134 -13.20 0.34 30.23
C ILE A 134 -13.25 0.99 28.84
N GLY A 135 -14.05 2.04 28.66
CA GLY A 135 -14.13 2.79 27.40
C GLY A 135 -12.78 3.37 26.97
N PHE A 136 -12.07 4.00 27.91
CA PHE A 136 -10.73 4.55 27.66
C PHE A 136 -9.72 3.46 27.28
N LYS A 137 -9.65 2.34 28.02
CA LYS A 137 -8.76 1.22 27.69
C LYS A 137 -9.05 0.64 26.30
N ASN A 138 -10.31 0.59 25.91
CA ASN A 138 -10.69 0.15 24.56
C ASN A 138 -10.19 1.11 23.48
N LEU A 139 -10.28 2.43 23.69
CA LEU A 139 -9.73 3.43 22.77
C LEU A 139 -8.20 3.37 22.68
N VAL A 140 -7.52 3.21 23.81
CA VAL A 140 -6.05 3.04 23.84
C VAL A 140 -5.63 1.77 23.11
N ARG A 141 -6.35 0.66 23.29
CA ARG A 141 -6.11 -0.59 22.56
C ARG A 141 -6.25 -0.41 21.04
N ARG A 142 -7.24 0.37 20.60
CA ARG A 142 -7.47 0.70 19.17
C ARG A 142 -6.34 1.52 18.56
N CYS A 143 -5.51 2.20 19.35
CA CYS A 143 -4.35 2.94 18.83
C CYS A 143 -3.35 2.01 18.14
N ASN A 144 -3.15 0.82 18.69
CA ASN A 144 -2.31 -0.22 18.09
C ASN A 144 -2.95 -0.84 16.84
N GLU A 145 -4.28 -0.86 16.74
CA GLU A 145 -4.99 -1.40 15.56
C GLU A 145 -4.87 -0.48 14.34
N VAL A 146 -4.60 0.80 14.57
CA VAL A 146 -4.46 1.80 13.50
C VAL A 146 -3.02 2.27 13.35
N ASP A 147 -2.03 1.65 14.00
CA ASP A 147 -0.63 2.11 14.01
C ASP A 147 -0.48 3.60 14.39
N MET A 148 -1.26 4.06 15.37
CA MET A 148 -1.07 5.37 15.96
C MET A 148 0.04 5.26 17.03
N PRO A 149 1.13 6.05 16.93
CA PRO A 149 2.18 6.01 17.92
C PRO A 149 1.61 6.44 19.27
N VAL A 150 1.69 5.54 20.26
CA VAL A 150 1.36 5.82 21.65
C VAL A 150 2.68 5.89 22.39
N ASP A 151 3.12 7.10 22.72
CA ASP A 151 4.33 7.28 23.53
C ASP A 151 3.95 7.43 25.02
N ALA A 152 4.89 7.13 25.92
CA ALA A 152 4.67 7.28 27.37
C ALA A 152 4.59 8.76 27.82
N ARG A 153 4.80 9.72 26.90
CA ARG A 153 4.78 11.17 27.15
C ARG A 153 3.43 11.79 26.81
N GLN A 154 2.61 11.12 26.01
CA GLN A 154 1.25 11.51 25.67
C GLN A 154 0.35 11.26 26.89
N GLN A 155 0.11 12.33 27.65
CA GLN A 155 -0.82 12.32 28.78
C GLN A 155 -2.21 12.76 28.29
N VAL A 156 -3.22 11.91 28.52
CA VAL A 156 -4.62 12.32 28.42
C VAL A 156 -5.04 12.85 29.79
N THR A 157 -5.19 14.15 29.91
CA THR A 157 -5.64 14.79 31.15
C THR A 157 -7.15 14.67 31.25
N ILE A 158 -7.63 13.92 32.25
CA ILE A 158 -9.06 13.82 32.57
C ILE A 158 -9.40 15.01 33.47
N SER A 159 -10.10 16.01 32.91
CA SER A 159 -10.62 17.18 33.63
C SER A 159 -12.05 16.99 34.09
#